data_AF-A0A537SGJ5-F1
#
_entry.id   AF-A0A537SGJ5-F1
#
_cell.length_a   1.000
_cell.length_b   1.000
_cell.length_c   1.000
_cell.angle_alpha   90.00
_cell.angle_beta   90.00
_cell.angle_gamma   90.00
#
_symmetry.space_group_name_H-M   'P 1'
#
loop_
_entity.id
_entity.type
_entity.pdbx_description
1 polymer ?
#
loop_
_entity_poly.entity_id
_entity_poly.type
_entity_poly.pdbx_seq_one_letter_code
_entity_poly.pdbx_strand_id
1 'polypeptide(L)'
;EVVIGGPTILQKLYQEGVPLRIFGTGFTLADLVVFAKDPNIKSLADLKGKQLAADMGGSQFQVIKIYTNAKGIELGKDITVVNANFAVARAQLEADRVDAALVIEPLASITLRQNPTWNIIFNGAQGWKEITGQDGWEIVPALRAETIARVPQAPKMLLASLQDVANVLQKETDAADKIAVDTTKLPPGILKAAVDSGRLHMIVQPAWEGAVRQSITDMMQRAATRSSMHPEEYREAGLDGTFSRQAVVSVLIFAALWEALSYFAPALGIPAFAIPGFARIGRSLLTITPIDVLVTLARVIGALIASFVLGVALAVLMYQSQRLENYLRPMIRLFMAVPVVSWILFAVLWFRGVEFRIAFVLIAVCGPVFLIDAFDAMRNVPRELRRMVRSFRPTALQYFGKLMFPAIVPNLITSWKINLSLAIRVVTIAELVGAVTGIGHQLAVAQELFSVADVFAWTLVLVALLFLLEAVVARVEQRVLRWRA
;
A
#
# COMPACT_ATOMS: atom_id res chain seq x y z
N GLU A 1 -14.54 14.03 -9.32
CA GLU A 1 -15.11 15.35 -8.92
C GLU A 1 -15.59 15.33 -7.48
N VAL A 2 -16.28 14.27 -7.07
CA VAL A 2 -16.52 13.91 -5.66
C VAL A 2 -15.27 13.23 -5.08
N VAL A 3 -14.91 13.57 -3.86
CA VAL A 3 -13.88 12.93 -3.03
C VAL A 3 -14.55 12.49 -1.74
N ILE A 4 -14.28 11.28 -1.29
CA ILE A 4 -14.80 10.73 -0.03
C ILE A 4 -13.59 10.39 0.83
N GLY A 5 -13.59 10.82 2.08
CA GLY A 5 -12.51 10.50 3.01
C GLY A 5 -12.74 11.11 4.39
N GLY A 6 -11.84 10.84 5.32
CA GLY A 6 -11.91 11.44 6.65
C GLY A 6 -11.58 12.94 6.64
N PRO A 7 -12.14 13.72 7.57
CA PRO A 7 -11.85 15.15 7.70
C PRO A 7 -10.35 15.47 7.72
N THR A 8 -9.55 14.61 8.36
CA THR A 8 -8.09 14.78 8.49
C THR A 8 -7.34 14.66 7.15
N ILE A 9 -7.74 13.72 6.30
CA ILE A 9 -7.17 13.58 4.94
C ILE A 9 -7.62 14.71 4.04
N LEU A 10 -8.90 15.11 4.10
CA LEU A 10 -9.42 16.20 3.27
C LEU A 10 -8.78 17.54 3.61
N GLN A 11 -8.48 17.77 4.89
CA GLN A 11 -7.70 18.92 5.34
C GLN A 11 -6.30 18.93 4.72
N LYS A 12 -5.60 17.79 4.75
CA LYS A 12 -4.28 17.65 4.11
C LYS A 12 -4.35 17.97 2.62
N LEU A 13 -5.31 17.39 1.89
CA LEU A 13 -5.52 17.69 0.47
C LEU A 13 -5.79 19.18 0.22
N TYR A 14 -6.57 19.83 1.09
CA TYR A 14 -6.80 21.27 1.00
C TYR A 14 -5.50 22.09 1.19
N GLN A 15 -4.66 21.69 2.14
CA GLN A 15 -3.35 22.32 2.36
C GLN A 15 -2.37 22.10 1.20
N GLU A 16 -2.46 20.94 0.53
CA GLU A 16 -1.70 20.61 -0.69
C GLU A 16 -2.25 21.32 -1.94
N GLY A 17 -3.15 22.29 -1.78
CA GLY A 17 -3.65 23.11 -2.88
C GLY A 17 -4.79 22.47 -3.68
N VAL A 18 -5.41 21.41 -3.17
CA VAL A 18 -6.59 20.80 -3.81
C VAL A 18 -7.86 21.53 -3.32
N PRO A 19 -8.52 22.36 -4.15
CA PRO A 19 -9.65 23.17 -3.70
C PRO A 19 -10.91 22.31 -3.53
N LEU A 20 -11.11 21.77 -2.33
CA LEU A 20 -12.24 20.92 -1.95
C LEU A 20 -13.21 21.66 -1.02
N ARG A 21 -14.50 21.33 -1.12
CA ARG A 21 -15.54 21.73 -0.17
C ARG A 21 -16.31 20.52 0.29
N ILE A 22 -16.28 20.26 1.60
CA ILE A 22 -17.10 19.24 2.25
C ILE A 22 -18.56 19.70 2.17
N PHE A 23 -19.45 18.84 1.69
CA PHE A 23 -20.87 19.19 1.51
C PHE A 23 -21.81 18.41 2.42
N GLY A 24 -21.37 17.29 2.98
CA GLY A 24 -22.18 16.51 3.89
C GLY A 24 -21.34 15.61 4.80
N THR A 25 -22.03 14.73 5.49
CA THR A 25 -21.46 13.65 6.30
C THR A 25 -21.80 12.29 5.70
N GLY A 26 -21.11 11.24 6.16
CA GLY A 26 -21.35 9.86 5.74
C GLY A 26 -21.32 8.93 6.95
N PHE A 27 -20.19 8.28 7.19
CA PHE A 27 -20.03 7.34 8.29
C PHE A 27 -19.45 7.99 9.53
N THR A 28 -20.00 7.62 10.68
CA THR A 28 -19.45 7.99 11.99
C THR A 28 -18.21 7.14 12.31
N LEU A 29 -17.43 7.54 13.32
CA LEU A 29 -16.27 6.76 13.79
C LEU A 29 -16.62 5.42 14.48
N ALA A 30 -17.87 4.99 14.45
CA ALA A 30 -18.30 3.76 15.13
C ALA A 30 -17.78 2.49 14.45
N ASP A 31 -17.40 2.58 13.18
CA ASP A 31 -16.86 1.48 12.39
C ASP A 31 -15.40 1.19 12.71
N LEU A 32 -14.69 2.20 13.21
CA LEU A 32 -13.30 2.18 13.63
C LEU A 32 -13.14 1.42 14.95
N VAL A 33 -12.47 0.28 14.91
CA VAL A 33 -12.24 -0.54 16.11
C VAL A 33 -10.80 -1.05 16.21
N VAL A 34 -10.32 -1.23 17.45
CA VAL A 34 -9.08 -1.95 17.72
C VAL A 34 -9.41 -3.26 18.42
N PHE A 35 -8.92 -4.36 17.87
CA PHE A 35 -9.04 -5.70 18.46
C PHE A 35 -7.80 -6.08 19.23
N ALA A 36 -7.99 -6.85 20.31
CA ALA A 36 -6.94 -7.62 20.98
C ALA A 36 -7.40 -9.07 21.23
N LYS A 37 -6.45 -10.00 21.19
CA LYS A 37 -6.68 -11.42 21.52
C LYS A 37 -6.58 -11.69 23.02
N ASP A 38 -5.65 -11.03 23.68
CA ASP A 38 -5.39 -11.21 25.12
C ASP A 38 -6.53 -10.58 25.94
N PRO A 39 -7.27 -11.37 26.76
CA PRO A 39 -8.36 -10.86 27.58
C PRO A 39 -7.90 -9.86 28.67
N ASN A 40 -6.60 -9.78 28.95
CA ASN A 40 -6.04 -8.81 29.88
C ASN A 40 -5.90 -7.41 29.26
N ILE A 41 -5.89 -7.31 27.94
CA ILE A 41 -5.85 -6.03 27.22
C ILE A 41 -7.30 -5.56 27.03
N LYS A 42 -7.69 -4.50 27.73
CA LYS A 42 -9.08 -3.99 27.73
C LYS A 42 -9.20 -2.60 27.13
N SER A 43 -8.09 -1.88 27.00
CA SER A 43 -8.03 -0.51 26.51
C SER A 43 -6.73 -0.25 25.75
N LEU A 44 -6.67 0.87 25.04
CA LEU A 44 -5.41 1.33 24.42
C LEU A 44 -4.33 1.65 25.47
N ALA A 45 -4.69 1.92 26.72
CA ALA A 45 -3.72 2.15 27.79
C ALA A 45 -2.96 0.88 28.17
N ASP A 46 -3.59 -0.29 28.02
CA ASP A 46 -2.97 -1.59 28.31
C ASP A 46 -1.95 -2.01 27.24
N LEU A 47 -1.87 -1.26 26.12
CA LEU A 47 -0.91 -1.48 25.04
C LEU A 47 0.44 -0.80 25.27
N LYS A 48 0.68 -0.17 26.42
CA LYS A 48 2.00 0.39 26.72
C LYS A 48 3.08 -0.70 26.71
N GLY A 49 4.13 -0.50 25.93
CA GLY A 49 5.20 -1.48 25.69
C GLY A 49 4.83 -2.62 24.73
N LYS A 50 3.66 -2.55 24.07
CA LYS A 50 3.14 -3.57 23.16
C LYS A 50 3.05 -3.07 21.72
N GLN A 51 2.68 -3.98 20.80
CA GLN A 51 2.59 -3.70 19.37
C GLN A 51 1.15 -3.54 18.88
N LEU A 52 0.89 -2.47 18.13
CA LEU A 52 -0.38 -2.21 17.44
C LEU A 52 -0.14 -2.18 15.92
N ALA A 53 -0.77 -3.08 15.17
CA ALA A 53 -0.79 -3.00 13.72
C ALA A 53 -1.85 -1.99 13.23
N ALA A 54 -1.42 -0.99 12.47
CA ALA A 54 -2.31 0.05 11.94
C ALA A 54 -1.74 0.69 10.65
N ASP A 55 -2.63 1.21 9.80
CA ASP A 55 -2.23 1.97 8.60
C ASP A 55 -1.87 3.40 8.99
N MET A 56 -0.57 3.69 9.13
CA MET A 56 -0.08 4.99 9.57
C MET A 56 -0.42 6.14 8.61
N GLY A 57 -0.71 5.82 7.34
CA GLY A 57 -1.11 6.79 6.33
C GLY A 57 -2.60 7.15 6.34
N GLY A 58 -3.42 6.39 7.07
CA GLY A 58 -4.88 6.52 7.08
C GLY A 58 -5.43 7.57 8.05
N SER A 59 -6.64 8.08 7.77
CA SER A 59 -7.36 8.99 8.67
C SER A 59 -7.70 8.33 10.00
N GLN A 60 -7.92 7.03 9.98
CA GLN A 60 -8.22 6.17 11.12
C GLN A 60 -7.08 6.18 12.16
N PHE A 61 -5.83 6.09 11.68
CA PHE A 61 -4.66 6.19 12.55
C PHE A 61 -4.54 7.57 13.19
N GLN A 62 -4.82 8.64 12.43
CA GLN A 62 -4.82 10.00 12.99
C GLN A 62 -5.86 10.18 14.11
N VAL A 63 -7.04 9.57 13.97
CA VAL A 63 -8.08 9.61 15.03
C VAL A 63 -7.58 8.93 16.31
N ILE A 64 -6.97 7.75 16.19
CA ILE A 64 -6.40 7.03 17.35
C ILE A 64 -5.24 7.82 17.95
N LYS A 65 -4.39 8.42 17.12
CA LYS A 65 -3.30 9.29 17.57
C LYS A 65 -3.83 10.49 18.38
N ILE A 66 -4.88 11.16 17.89
CA ILE A 66 -5.52 12.27 18.60
C ILE A 66 -6.05 11.80 19.97
N TYR A 67 -6.73 10.64 20.00
CA TYR A 67 -7.26 10.06 21.23
C TYR A 67 -6.17 9.69 22.23
N THR A 68 -5.18 8.90 21.81
CA THR A 68 -4.07 8.43 22.65
C THR A 68 -3.27 9.61 23.21
N ASN A 69 -2.98 10.62 22.38
CA ASN A 69 -2.32 11.85 22.85
C ASN A 69 -3.16 12.60 23.89
N ALA A 70 -4.48 12.67 23.72
CA ALA A 70 -5.37 13.26 24.73
C ALA A 70 -5.38 12.47 26.06
N LYS A 71 -5.00 11.18 26.02
CA LYS A 71 -4.82 10.31 27.18
C LYS A 71 -3.38 10.24 27.69
N GLY A 72 -2.46 11.04 27.14
CA GLY A 72 -1.05 11.03 27.52
C GLY A 72 -0.33 9.73 27.14
N ILE A 73 -0.73 9.12 26.03
CA ILE A 73 -0.11 7.92 25.44
C ILE A 73 0.41 8.32 24.05
N GLU A 74 1.70 8.16 23.83
CA GLU A 74 2.37 8.55 22.58
C GLU A 74 2.60 7.34 21.68
N LEU A 75 1.85 7.25 20.56
CA LEU A 75 2.07 6.19 19.56
C LEU A 75 3.46 6.34 18.93
N GLY A 76 4.18 5.22 18.76
CA GLY A 76 5.58 5.19 18.33
C GLY A 76 6.57 5.15 19.48
N LYS A 77 6.20 5.65 20.66
CA LYS A 77 7.04 5.66 21.85
C LYS A 77 6.52 4.76 22.97
N ASP A 78 5.28 4.97 23.39
CA ASP A 78 4.61 4.16 24.41
C ASP A 78 4.02 2.88 23.81
N ILE A 79 3.56 2.93 22.55
CA ILE A 79 3.01 1.79 21.81
C ILE A 79 3.76 1.68 20.49
N THR A 80 4.36 0.53 20.21
CA THR A 80 5.05 0.29 18.94
C THR A 80 4.02 0.10 17.83
N VAL A 81 4.08 0.92 16.79
CA VAL A 81 3.15 0.84 15.66
C VAL A 81 3.79 0.05 14.53
N VAL A 82 3.13 -1.03 14.10
CA VAL A 82 3.52 -1.80 12.92
C VAL A 82 2.66 -1.35 11.75
N ASN A 83 3.29 -0.71 10.75
CA ASN A 83 2.56 -0.20 9.60
C ASN A 83 1.96 -1.34 8.76
N ALA A 84 0.63 -1.42 8.70
CA ALA A 84 -0.08 -2.46 7.99
C ALA A 84 -1.50 -1.99 7.61
N ASN A 85 -1.94 -2.28 6.38
CA ASN A 85 -3.35 -2.09 6.03
C ASN A 85 -4.26 -3.01 6.86
N PHE A 86 -5.57 -2.71 6.94
CA PHE A 86 -6.51 -3.42 7.83
C PHE A 86 -6.51 -4.96 7.68
N ALA A 87 -6.40 -5.47 6.46
CA ALA A 87 -6.37 -6.91 6.21
C ALA A 87 -5.06 -7.56 6.73
N VAL A 88 -3.92 -6.91 6.49
CA VAL A 88 -2.62 -7.35 6.99
C VAL A 88 -2.54 -7.20 8.51
N ALA A 89 -3.06 -6.11 9.07
CA ALA A 89 -3.11 -5.88 10.52
C ALA A 89 -3.89 -6.99 11.23
N ARG A 90 -5.10 -7.32 10.73
CA ARG A 90 -5.89 -8.45 11.24
C ARG A 90 -5.12 -9.78 11.15
N ALA A 91 -4.49 -10.06 10.00
CA ALA A 91 -3.73 -11.29 9.81
C ALA A 91 -2.47 -11.38 10.69
N GLN A 92 -1.83 -10.25 11.01
CA GLN A 92 -0.71 -10.20 11.95
C GLN A 92 -1.15 -10.48 13.38
N LEU A 93 -2.29 -9.92 13.81
CA LEU A 93 -2.88 -10.23 15.12
C LEU A 93 -3.29 -11.71 15.20
N GLU A 94 -3.90 -12.25 14.14
CA GLU A 94 -4.27 -13.67 14.06
C GLU A 94 -3.06 -14.58 14.26
N ALA A 95 -1.92 -14.21 13.65
CA ALA A 95 -0.64 -14.92 13.71
C ALA A 95 0.23 -14.57 14.94
N ASP A 96 -0.32 -13.90 15.96
CA ASP A 96 0.38 -13.52 17.20
C ASP A 96 1.67 -12.71 16.98
N ARG A 97 1.74 -11.96 15.87
CA ARG A 97 2.87 -11.06 15.56
C ARG A 97 2.74 -9.68 16.19
N VAL A 98 1.53 -9.29 16.57
CA VAL A 98 1.20 -8.03 17.24
C VAL A 98 0.16 -8.28 18.33
N ASP A 99 0.11 -7.41 19.35
CA ASP A 99 -0.84 -7.53 20.46
C ASP A 99 -2.25 -7.02 20.12
N ALA A 100 -2.33 -6.05 19.21
CA ALA A 100 -3.59 -5.47 18.77
C ALA A 100 -3.57 -5.07 17.28
N ALA A 101 -4.76 -4.99 16.68
CA ALA A 101 -4.93 -4.57 15.29
C ALA A 101 -6.08 -3.57 15.13
N LEU A 102 -5.79 -2.50 14.42
CA LEU A 102 -6.77 -1.54 13.94
C LEU A 102 -7.51 -2.10 12.72
N VAL A 103 -8.84 -2.07 12.75
CA VAL A 103 -9.71 -2.60 11.69
C VAL A 103 -10.96 -1.69 11.55
N ILE A 104 -11.58 -1.71 10.37
CA ILE A 104 -12.85 -1.03 10.07
C ILE A 104 -13.89 -2.04 9.55
N GLU A 105 -15.15 -1.62 9.40
CA GLU A 105 -16.15 -2.45 8.72
C GLU A 105 -15.85 -2.59 7.21
N PRO A 106 -16.24 -3.72 6.57
CA PRO A 106 -16.91 -4.88 7.14
C PRO A 106 -15.95 -5.90 7.81
N LEU A 107 -14.65 -5.63 7.82
CA LEU A 107 -13.65 -6.55 8.38
C LEU A 107 -13.84 -6.76 9.87
N ALA A 108 -14.30 -5.75 10.62
CA ALA A 108 -14.62 -5.88 12.03
C ALA A 108 -15.72 -6.93 12.27
N SER A 109 -16.83 -6.88 11.53
CA SER A 109 -17.91 -7.87 11.65
C SER A 109 -17.50 -9.26 11.17
N ILE A 110 -16.64 -9.36 10.14
CA ILE A 110 -16.04 -10.65 9.74
C ILE A 110 -15.18 -11.22 10.88
N THR A 111 -14.35 -10.37 11.50
CA THR A 111 -13.45 -10.77 12.58
C THR A 111 -14.23 -11.32 13.76
N LEU A 112 -15.27 -10.62 14.22
CA LEU A 112 -16.12 -11.08 15.32
C LEU A 112 -16.84 -12.38 15.02
N ARG A 113 -17.27 -12.59 13.77
CA ARG A 113 -17.93 -13.84 13.36
C ARG A 113 -16.96 -15.02 13.36
N GLN A 114 -15.72 -14.81 12.92
CA GLN A 114 -14.69 -15.85 12.86
C GLN A 114 -14.03 -16.09 14.21
N ASN A 115 -13.92 -15.05 15.03
CA ASN A 115 -13.18 -15.03 16.29
C ASN A 115 -14.01 -14.36 17.39
N PRO A 116 -15.07 -15.01 17.89
CA PRO A 116 -15.99 -14.41 18.87
C PRO A 116 -15.38 -14.13 20.24
N THR A 117 -14.18 -14.66 20.51
CA THR A 117 -13.44 -14.45 21.77
C THR A 117 -12.54 -13.22 21.75
N TRP A 118 -12.35 -12.59 20.59
CA TRP A 118 -11.52 -11.39 20.49
C TRP A 118 -12.27 -10.18 21.00
N ASN A 119 -11.57 -9.32 21.73
CA ASN A 119 -12.18 -8.16 22.38
C ASN A 119 -11.93 -6.89 21.56
N ILE A 120 -12.96 -6.06 21.42
CA ILE A 120 -12.80 -4.68 20.96
C ILE A 120 -12.34 -3.85 22.17
N ILE A 121 -11.10 -3.38 22.12
CA ILE A 121 -10.48 -2.58 23.19
C ILE A 121 -10.60 -1.06 22.95
N PHE A 122 -11.06 -0.68 21.77
CA PHE A 122 -11.31 0.70 21.39
C PHE A 122 -12.38 0.78 20.30
N ASN A 123 -13.29 1.74 20.43
CA ASN A 123 -14.22 2.15 19.39
C ASN A 123 -14.05 3.65 19.11
N GLY A 124 -13.91 4.02 17.84
CA GLY A 124 -13.61 5.40 17.43
C GLY A 124 -14.67 6.40 17.86
N ALA A 125 -15.96 6.08 17.75
CA ALA A 125 -17.04 6.98 18.14
C ALA A 125 -17.05 7.23 19.65
N GLN A 126 -16.91 6.16 20.45
CA GLN A 126 -16.85 6.27 21.91
C GLN A 126 -15.61 7.07 22.35
N GLY A 127 -14.44 6.74 21.81
CA GLY A 127 -13.20 7.44 22.12
C GLY A 127 -13.24 8.91 21.72
N TRP A 128 -13.79 9.23 20.54
CA TRP A 128 -13.93 10.61 20.08
C TRP A 128 -14.86 11.43 20.99
N LYS A 129 -16.00 10.85 21.37
CA LYS A 129 -16.96 11.48 22.27
C LYS A 129 -16.38 11.68 23.66
N GLU A 130 -15.54 10.78 24.14
CA GLU A 130 -14.84 10.91 25.42
C GLU A 130 -13.92 12.14 25.46
N ILE A 131 -13.25 12.49 24.35
CA ILE A 131 -12.28 13.61 24.31
C ILE A 131 -12.86 14.94 23.80
N THR A 132 -14.03 14.92 23.14
CA THR A 132 -14.65 16.13 22.56
C THR A 132 -16.06 16.43 23.08
N GLY A 133 -16.76 15.45 23.65
CA GLY A 133 -18.18 15.54 23.97
C GLY A 133 -19.11 15.54 22.75
N GLN A 134 -18.57 15.38 21.53
CA GLN A 134 -19.31 15.44 20.27
C GLN A 134 -19.12 14.15 19.46
N ASP A 135 -20.02 13.89 18.52
CA ASP A 135 -19.86 12.79 17.57
C ASP A 135 -18.82 13.18 16.49
N GLY A 136 -18.02 12.19 16.06
CA GLY A 136 -16.97 12.35 15.05
C GLY A 136 -17.26 11.57 13.78
N TRP A 137 -16.58 11.94 12.71
CA TRP A 137 -16.85 11.47 11.35
C TRP A 137 -15.66 10.73 10.75
N GLU A 138 -15.89 9.48 10.35
CA GLU A 138 -14.89 8.66 9.65
C GLU A 138 -14.86 9.02 8.17
N ILE A 139 -16.03 9.22 7.57
CA ILE A 139 -16.19 9.57 6.16
C ILE A 139 -17.06 10.82 6.02
N VAL A 140 -16.51 11.83 5.34
CA VAL A 140 -17.25 13.00 4.87
C VAL A 140 -17.05 13.17 3.35
N PRO A 141 -18.13 13.39 2.58
CA PRO A 141 -18.02 13.66 1.15
C PRO A 141 -17.69 15.14 0.86
N ALA A 142 -16.82 15.34 -0.11
CA ALA A 142 -16.41 16.64 -0.62
C ALA A 142 -16.48 16.72 -2.15
N LEU A 143 -16.58 17.93 -2.66
CA LEU A 143 -16.55 18.25 -4.08
C LEU A 143 -15.42 19.23 -4.38
N ARG A 144 -14.86 19.17 -5.58
CA ARG A 144 -13.99 20.25 -6.07
C ARG A 144 -14.77 21.55 -6.18
N ALA A 145 -14.14 22.66 -5.78
CA ALA A 145 -14.74 24.00 -5.85
C ALA A 145 -15.18 24.34 -7.29
N GLU A 146 -14.41 23.93 -8.29
CA GLU A 146 -14.75 24.08 -9.72
C GLU A 146 -16.02 23.31 -10.13
N THR A 147 -16.27 22.14 -9.54
CA THR A 147 -17.51 21.39 -9.78
C THR A 147 -18.70 22.13 -9.19
N ILE A 148 -18.55 22.71 -8.00
CA ILE A 148 -19.61 23.52 -7.38
C ILE A 148 -19.87 24.80 -8.20
N ALA A 149 -18.83 25.42 -8.75
CA ALA A 149 -18.99 26.58 -9.63
C ALA A 149 -19.75 26.24 -10.92
N ARG A 150 -19.47 25.06 -11.52
CA ARG A 150 -20.14 24.59 -12.73
C ARG A 150 -21.56 24.10 -12.47
N VAL A 151 -21.80 23.44 -11.33
CA VAL A 151 -23.10 22.88 -10.94
C VAL A 151 -23.41 23.24 -9.48
N PRO A 152 -23.94 24.45 -9.22
CA PRO A 152 -24.17 24.93 -7.85
C PRO A 152 -25.12 24.06 -7.01
N GLN A 153 -26.01 23.30 -7.66
CA GLN A 153 -26.94 22.39 -6.98
C GLN A 153 -26.35 21.00 -6.69
N ALA A 154 -25.17 20.66 -7.24
CA ALA A 154 -24.57 19.33 -7.07
C ALA A 154 -24.41 18.92 -5.59
N PRO A 155 -23.96 19.79 -4.66
CA PRO A 155 -23.90 19.47 -3.23
C PRO A 155 -25.24 18.96 -2.67
N LYS A 156 -26.36 19.64 -2.98
CA LYS A 156 -27.68 19.29 -2.45
C LYS A 156 -28.21 18.00 -3.08
N MET A 157 -28.02 17.81 -4.37
CA MET A 157 -28.44 16.59 -5.08
C MET A 157 -27.69 15.35 -4.58
N LEU A 158 -26.37 15.47 -4.40
CA LEU A 158 -25.55 14.37 -3.90
C LEU A 158 -25.86 14.08 -2.42
N LEU A 159 -26.11 15.11 -1.62
CA LEU A 159 -26.54 14.93 -0.24
C LEU A 159 -27.87 14.16 -0.17
N ALA A 160 -28.87 14.53 -0.98
CA ALA A 160 -30.14 13.81 -1.05
C ALA A 160 -29.95 12.35 -1.46
N SER A 161 -29.10 12.09 -2.46
CA SER A 161 -28.77 10.72 -2.88
C SER A 161 -28.10 9.91 -1.76
N LEU A 162 -27.22 10.52 -0.97
CA LEU A 162 -26.61 9.85 0.19
C LEU A 162 -27.64 9.60 1.30
N GLN A 163 -28.60 10.51 1.47
CA GLN A 163 -29.72 10.35 2.39
C GLN A 163 -30.55 9.10 2.06
N ASP A 164 -30.81 8.87 0.76
CA ASP A 164 -31.52 7.67 0.29
C ASP A 164 -30.72 6.40 0.58
N VAL A 165 -29.40 6.43 0.37
CA VAL A 165 -28.51 5.30 0.71
C VAL A 165 -28.54 5.01 2.21
N ALA A 166 -28.45 6.04 3.06
CA ALA A 166 -28.53 5.88 4.51
C ALA A 166 -29.89 5.30 4.95
N ASN A 167 -30.98 5.73 4.32
CA ASN A 167 -32.32 5.20 4.57
C ASN A 167 -32.42 3.71 4.21
N VAL A 168 -31.89 3.30 3.05
CA VAL A 168 -31.88 1.89 2.63
C VAL A 168 -31.03 1.05 3.59
N LEU A 169 -29.85 1.53 3.98
CA LEU A 169 -28.99 0.84 4.94
C LEU A 169 -29.67 0.60 6.30
N GLN A 170 -30.50 1.54 6.77
CA GLN A 170 -31.14 1.47 8.09
C GLN A 170 -32.51 0.78 8.07
N LYS A 171 -33.32 1.00 7.02
CA LYS A 171 -34.72 0.52 6.96
C LYS A 171 -34.87 -0.79 6.20
N GLU A 172 -33.96 -1.07 5.26
CA GLU A 172 -34.00 -2.22 4.36
C GLU A 172 -32.71 -3.03 4.47
N THR A 173 -32.20 -3.21 5.70
CA THR A 173 -30.89 -3.82 5.98
C THR A 173 -30.68 -5.18 5.32
N ASP A 174 -31.72 -6.03 5.27
CA ASP A 174 -31.66 -7.34 4.60
C ASP A 174 -31.46 -7.22 3.08
N ALA A 175 -32.12 -6.25 2.44
CA ALA A 175 -31.94 -5.97 1.02
C ALA A 175 -30.56 -5.37 0.75
N ALA A 176 -30.11 -4.46 1.61
CA ALA A 176 -28.77 -3.89 1.54
C ALA A 176 -27.68 -4.95 1.69
N ASP A 177 -27.83 -5.90 2.62
CA ASP A 177 -26.91 -7.02 2.81
C ASP A 177 -26.86 -7.91 1.57
N LYS A 178 -28.01 -8.27 1.01
CA LYS A 178 -28.08 -9.02 -0.26
C LYS A 178 -27.36 -8.30 -1.39
N ILE A 179 -27.57 -6.99 -1.55
CA ILE A 179 -26.85 -6.19 -2.55
C ILE A 179 -25.34 -6.25 -2.30
N ALA A 180 -24.89 -6.12 -1.06
CA ALA A 180 -23.47 -6.21 -0.72
C ALA A 180 -22.88 -7.59 -1.03
N VAL A 181 -23.61 -8.67 -0.73
CA VAL A 181 -23.21 -10.05 -1.10
C VAL A 181 -23.07 -10.18 -2.62
N ASP A 182 -24.05 -9.74 -3.38
CA ASP A 182 -24.08 -9.89 -4.83
C ASP A 182 -22.96 -9.09 -5.51
N THR A 183 -22.71 -7.88 -5.03
CA THR A 183 -21.79 -6.90 -5.64
C THR A 183 -20.34 -7.02 -5.18
N THR A 184 -20.11 -7.21 -3.87
CA THR A 184 -18.77 -7.20 -3.26
C THR A 184 -18.28 -8.59 -2.86
N LYS A 185 -19.13 -9.62 -2.95
CA LYS A 185 -18.85 -10.99 -2.48
C LYS A 185 -18.59 -11.06 -0.98
N LEU A 186 -19.18 -10.14 -0.22
CA LEU A 186 -19.22 -10.20 1.22
C LEU A 186 -19.96 -11.47 1.67
N PRO A 187 -19.52 -12.15 2.75
CA PRO A 187 -20.30 -13.25 3.30
C PRO A 187 -21.71 -12.78 3.72
N PRO A 188 -22.77 -13.58 3.48
CA PRO A 188 -24.14 -13.22 3.85
C PRO A 188 -24.29 -12.82 5.31
N GLY A 189 -25.06 -11.76 5.57
CA GLY A 189 -25.38 -11.23 6.88
C GLY A 189 -24.28 -10.41 7.54
N ILE A 190 -23.12 -10.20 6.91
CA ILE A 190 -22.02 -9.39 7.50
C ILE A 190 -22.40 -7.91 7.53
N LEU A 191 -22.96 -7.39 6.44
CA LEU A 191 -23.38 -5.98 6.39
C LEU A 191 -24.49 -5.76 7.42
N LYS A 192 -25.46 -6.67 7.47
CA LYS A 192 -26.52 -6.64 8.47
C LYS A 192 -25.97 -6.64 9.89
N ALA A 193 -25.03 -7.52 10.22
CA ALA A 193 -24.40 -7.54 11.53
C ALA A 193 -23.66 -6.23 11.85
N ALA A 194 -23.01 -5.61 10.86
CA ALA A 194 -22.34 -4.34 11.03
C ALA A 194 -23.33 -3.20 11.34
N VAL A 195 -24.46 -3.15 10.64
CA VAL A 195 -25.55 -2.17 10.86
C VAL A 195 -26.25 -2.40 12.19
N ASP A 196 -26.68 -3.63 12.46
CA ASP A 196 -27.43 -4.00 13.69
C ASP A 196 -26.60 -3.76 14.96
N SER A 197 -25.27 -3.90 14.86
CA SER A 197 -24.35 -3.59 15.96
C SER A 197 -24.11 -2.10 16.20
N GLY A 198 -24.57 -1.23 15.29
CA GLY A 198 -24.30 0.20 15.32
C GLY A 198 -22.89 0.61 14.90
N ARG A 199 -22.03 -0.33 14.46
CA ARG A 199 -20.68 -0.02 13.95
C ARG A 199 -20.73 0.59 12.56
N LEU A 200 -21.54 0.04 11.66
CA LEU A 200 -21.77 0.65 10.34
C LEU A 200 -22.91 1.66 10.41
N HIS A 201 -22.62 2.84 10.96
CA HIS A 201 -23.62 3.87 11.18
C HIS A 201 -23.41 5.07 10.24
N MET A 202 -24.26 5.14 9.20
CA MET A 202 -24.28 6.22 8.24
C MET A 202 -25.29 7.30 8.68
N ILE A 203 -24.81 8.52 8.93
CA ILE A 203 -25.63 9.71 9.18
C ILE A 203 -25.28 10.74 8.11
N VAL A 204 -26.27 11.16 7.33
CA VAL A 204 -26.09 12.15 6.27
C VAL A 204 -26.74 13.46 6.69
N GLN A 205 -25.92 14.47 6.93
CA GLN A 205 -26.34 15.81 7.30
C GLN A 205 -25.54 16.83 6.48
N PRO A 206 -26.13 17.99 6.17
CA PRO A 206 -25.40 19.03 5.46
C PRO A 206 -24.22 19.57 6.27
N ALA A 207 -23.04 19.66 5.65
CA ALA A 207 -21.83 20.11 6.34
C ALA A 207 -21.83 21.61 6.70
N TRP A 208 -22.85 22.37 6.26
CA TRP A 208 -23.05 23.78 6.59
C TRP A 208 -23.94 24.00 7.83
N GLU A 209 -24.52 22.95 8.41
CA GLU A 209 -25.23 23.05 9.69
C GLU A 209 -24.25 23.29 10.85
N GLY A 210 -24.65 24.11 11.83
CA GLY A 210 -23.75 24.64 12.85
C GLY A 210 -22.98 23.57 13.63
N ALA A 211 -23.68 22.57 14.18
CA ALA A 211 -23.07 21.51 14.98
C ALA A 211 -22.17 20.58 14.15
N VAL A 212 -22.62 20.19 12.95
CA VAL A 212 -21.86 19.33 12.02
C VAL A 212 -20.59 20.03 11.56
N ARG A 213 -20.73 21.29 11.14
CA ARG A 213 -19.60 22.13 10.72
C ARG A 213 -18.58 22.29 11.84
N GLN A 214 -19.04 22.50 13.07
CA GLN A 214 -18.18 22.62 14.24
C GLN A 214 -17.41 21.33 14.50
N SER A 215 -18.07 20.17 14.51
CA SER A 215 -17.43 18.86 14.68
C SER A 215 -16.37 18.59 13.60
N ILE A 216 -16.71 18.77 12.32
CA ILE A 216 -15.76 18.57 11.22
C ILE A 216 -14.57 19.53 11.33
N THR A 217 -14.82 20.80 11.67
CA THR A 217 -13.75 21.80 11.82
C THR A 217 -12.85 21.48 13.01
N ASP A 218 -13.40 21.05 14.15
CA ASP A 218 -12.63 20.62 15.32
C ASP A 218 -11.75 19.40 15.00
N MET A 219 -12.27 18.41 14.27
CA MET A 219 -11.48 17.27 13.77
C MET A 219 -10.28 17.75 12.93
N MET A 220 -10.52 18.65 11.97
CA MET A 220 -9.47 19.21 11.14
C MET A 220 -8.48 20.08 11.94
N GLN A 221 -8.93 20.84 12.94
CA GLN A 221 -8.05 21.65 13.77
C GLN A 221 -7.18 20.79 14.68
N ARG A 222 -7.73 19.71 15.26
CA ARG A 222 -6.96 18.78 16.10
C ARG A 222 -5.95 18.00 15.30
N ALA A 223 -6.27 17.67 14.05
CA ALA A 223 -5.28 17.26 13.08
C ALA A 223 -4.30 18.42 12.86
N ALA A 224 -4.65 19.57 12.30
CA ALA A 224 -3.73 20.69 12.02
C ALA A 224 -2.75 21.06 13.16
N THR A 225 -3.26 21.25 14.38
CA THR A 225 -2.54 21.79 15.54
C THR A 225 -1.57 20.78 16.15
N ARG A 226 -1.73 19.49 15.81
CA ARG A 226 -0.87 18.38 16.26
C ARG A 226 -0.42 17.44 15.12
N SER A 227 -0.71 17.81 13.87
CA SER A 227 -0.38 17.13 12.60
C SER A 227 0.50 17.98 11.69
N SER A 228 1.29 18.89 12.26
CA SER A 228 2.70 18.73 11.92
C SER A 228 3.07 17.36 12.46
N MET A 229 3.03 16.32 11.61
CA MET A 229 3.98 15.26 11.82
C MET A 229 5.30 15.99 12.03
N HIS A 230 5.88 15.88 13.22
CA HIS A 230 7.17 16.51 13.47
C HIS A 230 8.09 16.02 12.33
N PRO A 231 9.05 16.83 11.86
CA PRO A 231 10.00 16.38 10.84
C PRO A 231 10.65 15.03 11.17
N GLU A 232 10.64 14.63 12.45
CA GLU A 232 11.03 13.32 12.98
C GLU A 232 10.08 12.16 12.62
N GLU A 233 8.76 12.38 12.54
CA GLU A 233 7.78 11.34 12.21
C GLU A 233 7.72 11.04 10.70
N TYR A 234 7.88 12.06 9.84
CA TYR A 234 8.12 11.84 8.40
C TYR A 234 9.42 11.06 8.13
N ARG A 235 10.39 11.27 9.01
CA ARG A 235 11.70 10.64 9.04
C ARG A 235 11.66 9.19 9.52
N GLU A 236 10.82 8.88 10.50
CA GLU A 236 10.52 7.51 10.94
C GLU A 236 9.69 6.74 9.89
N ALA A 237 8.81 7.41 9.15
CA ALA A 237 8.05 6.84 8.04
C ALA A 237 8.85 6.68 6.74
N GLY A 238 10.06 7.25 6.65
CA GLY A 238 10.98 7.08 5.52
C GLY A 238 10.55 7.78 4.20
N LEU A 239 9.68 8.78 4.26
CA LEU A 239 9.03 9.36 3.07
C LEU A 239 9.74 10.57 2.44
N ASP A 240 10.73 11.16 3.13
CA ASP A 240 11.29 12.46 2.72
C ASP A 240 12.67 12.37 2.03
N GLY A 241 13.20 11.16 1.83
CA GLY A 241 14.51 10.96 1.21
C GLY A 241 15.72 11.56 1.96
N THR A 242 15.49 12.21 3.11
CA THR A 242 16.55 12.64 4.03
C THR A 242 16.62 11.63 5.17
N PHE A 243 17.73 10.88 5.26
CA PHE A 243 17.93 9.95 6.36
C PHE A 243 17.81 10.70 7.69
N SER A 244 16.93 10.19 8.57
CA SER A 244 16.76 10.79 9.90
C SER A 244 18.05 10.67 10.70
N ARG A 245 18.33 11.62 11.61
CA ARG A 245 19.50 11.51 12.49
C ARG A 245 19.45 10.18 13.26
N GLN A 246 18.26 9.74 13.66
CA GLN A 246 18.03 8.44 14.30
C GLN A 246 18.35 7.29 13.34
N ALA A 247 17.91 7.32 12.07
CA ALA A 247 18.23 6.30 11.08
C ALA A 247 19.73 6.21 10.81
N VAL A 248 20.42 7.36 10.72
CA VAL A 248 21.88 7.41 10.61
C VAL A 248 22.53 6.81 11.85
N VAL A 249 22.06 7.18 13.05
CA VAL A 249 22.56 6.63 14.31
C VAL A 249 22.30 5.12 14.41
N SER A 250 21.12 4.63 14.04
CA SER A 250 20.78 3.20 14.04
C SER A 250 21.64 2.42 13.05
N VAL A 251 21.87 2.96 11.85
CA VAL A 251 22.77 2.36 10.86
C VAL A 251 24.21 2.35 11.38
N LEU A 252 24.67 3.43 12.02
CA LEU A 252 26.02 3.50 12.62
C LEU A 252 26.17 2.55 13.81
N ILE A 253 25.15 2.42 14.67
CA ILE A 253 25.14 1.47 15.79
C ILE A 253 25.15 0.05 15.23
N PHE A 254 24.30 -0.26 14.26
CA PHE A 254 24.29 -1.56 13.60
C PHE A 254 25.66 -1.87 12.98
N ALA A 255 26.27 -0.90 12.30
CA ALA A 255 27.61 -1.05 11.75
C ALA A 255 28.66 -1.29 12.85
N ALA A 256 28.65 -0.48 13.92
CA ALA A 256 29.59 -0.65 15.03
C ALA A 256 29.44 -2.02 15.71
N LEU A 257 28.20 -2.47 15.93
CA LEU A 257 27.90 -3.80 16.48
C LEU A 257 28.36 -4.91 15.54
N TRP A 258 28.17 -4.75 14.23
CA TRP A 258 28.64 -5.70 13.21
C TRP A 258 30.17 -5.81 13.19
N GLU A 259 30.88 -4.67 13.19
CA GLU A 259 32.35 -4.65 13.20
C GLU A 259 32.91 -5.24 14.49
N ALA A 260 32.30 -4.93 15.63
CA ALA A 260 32.64 -5.57 16.91
C ALA A 260 32.42 -7.07 16.85
N LEU A 261 31.27 -7.53 16.34
CA LEU A 261 30.97 -8.95 16.19
C LEU A 261 31.97 -9.64 15.24
N SER A 262 32.34 -9.01 14.12
CA SER A 262 33.39 -9.52 13.22
C SER A 262 34.73 -9.69 13.93
N TYR A 263 35.09 -8.78 14.84
CA TYR A 263 36.34 -8.86 15.58
C TYR A 263 36.32 -9.95 16.66
N PHE A 264 35.20 -10.10 17.37
CA PHE A 264 35.03 -11.08 18.44
C PHE A 264 34.61 -12.48 17.97
N ALA A 265 34.14 -12.63 16.73
CA ALA A 265 33.70 -13.92 16.16
C ALA A 265 34.71 -15.07 16.33
N PRO A 266 36.03 -14.89 16.08
CA PRO A 266 37.00 -15.97 16.27
C PRO A 266 37.12 -16.43 17.73
N ALA A 267 36.95 -15.51 18.69
CA ALA A 267 36.98 -15.83 20.12
C ALA A 267 35.73 -16.59 20.58
N LEU A 268 34.62 -16.46 19.84
CA LEU A 268 33.35 -17.18 20.07
C LEU A 268 33.30 -18.54 19.35
N GLY A 269 34.40 -18.98 18.73
CA GLY A 269 34.45 -20.22 17.95
C GLY A 269 33.80 -20.14 16.57
N ILE A 270 33.42 -18.93 16.12
CA ILE A 270 32.87 -18.69 14.78
C ILE A 270 34.05 -18.42 13.83
N PRO A 271 34.15 -19.12 12.69
CA PRO A 271 35.23 -18.87 11.74
C PRO A 271 35.27 -17.41 11.28
N ALA A 272 36.45 -16.80 11.25
CA ALA A 272 36.65 -15.38 10.91
C ALA A 272 36.17 -15.00 9.50
N PHE A 273 35.92 -15.98 8.62
CA PHE A 273 35.36 -15.77 7.30
C PHE A 273 33.82 -15.67 7.31
N ALA A 274 33.14 -16.22 8.32
CA ALA A 274 31.68 -16.26 8.39
C ALA A 274 31.06 -14.88 8.70
N ILE A 275 31.79 -14.03 9.44
CA ILE A 275 31.38 -12.65 9.76
C ILE A 275 32.49 -11.71 9.29
N PRO A 276 32.48 -11.27 8.03
CA PRO A 276 33.51 -10.37 7.50
C PRO A 276 33.29 -8.94 8.00
N GLY A 277 34.36 -8.31 8.47
CA GLY A 277 34.38 -6.88 8.81
C GLY A 277 34.35 -5.99 7.58
N PHE A 278 34.03 -4.71 7.75
CA PHE A 278 33.83 -3.77 6.65
C PHE A 278 35.08 -3.57 5.79
N ALA A 279 36.27 -3.65 6.36
CA ALA A 279 37.51 -3.54 5.60
C ALA A 279 37.70 -4.69 4.60
N ARG A 280 37.13 -5.87 4.87
CA ARG A 280 37.19 -7.03 3.98
C ARG A 280 36.12 -6.90 2.89
N ILE A 281 34.89 -6.55 3.28
CA ILE A 281 33.79 -6.25 2.34
C ILE A 281 34.19 -5.11 1.38
N GLY A 282 34.81 -4.05 1.89
CA GLY A 282 35.29 -2.92 1.10
C GLY A 282 36.35 -3.29 0.08
N ARG A 283 37.27 -4.22 0.41
CA ARG A 283 38.24 -4.76 -0.55
C ARG A 283 37.56 -5.59 -1.64
N SER A 284 36.60 -6.44 -1.26
CA SER A 284 35.79 -7.22 -2.21
C SER A 284 34.97 -6.32 -3.15
N LEU A 285 34.46 -5.19 -2.67
CA LEU A 285 33.76 -4.20 -3.51
C LEU A 285 34.67 -3.62 -4.61
N LEU A 286 35.97 -3.45 -4.35
CA LEU A 286 36.93 -2.93 -5.33
C LEU A 286 37.29 -3.93 -6.43
N THR A 287 37.07 -5.22 -6.18
CA THR A 287 37.33 -6.29 -7.16
C THR A 287 36.13 -6.59 -8.05
N ILE A 288 34.99 -5.93 -7.82
CA ILE A 288 33.77 -6.13 -8.61
C ILE A 288 33.96 -5.65 -10.04
N THR A 289 33.64 -6.53 -10.98
CA THR A 289 33.67 -6.29 -12.41
C THR A 289 32.39 -5.58 -12.87
N PRO A 290 32.49 -4.41 -13.54
CA PRO A 290 31.30 -3.69 -14.02
C PRO A 290 30.46 -4.48 -15.04
N ILE A 291 31.07 -5.43 -15.76
CA ILE A 291 30.40 -6.20 -16.81
C ILE A 291 29.24 -7.04 -16.25
N ASP A 292 29.41 -7.67 -15.09
CA ASP A 292 28.37 -8.51 -14.49
C ASP A 292 27.17 -7.67 -14.04
N VAL A 293 27.43 -6.48 -13.50
CA VAL A 293 26.38 -5.51 -13.15
C VAL A 293 25.61 -5.08 -14.38
N LEU A 294 26.31 -4.76 -15.48
CA LEU A 294 25.70 -4.35 -16.74
C LEU A 294 24.87 -5.47 -17.39
N VAL A 295 25.34 -6.71 -17.31
CA VAL A 295 24.61 -7.88 -17.83
C VAL A 295 23.31 -8.09 -17.06
N THR A 296 23.34 -8.10 -15.73
CA THR A 296 22.13 -8.21 -14.90
C THR A 296 21.18 -7.05 -15.17
N LEU A 297 21.70 -5.82 -15.28
CA LEU A 297 20.91 -4.64 -15.61
C LEU A 297 20.21 -4.77 -16.98
N ALA A 298 20.94 -5.22 -18.00
CA ALA A 298 20.39 -5.42 -19.34
C ALA A 298 19.29 -6.49 -19.35
N ARG A 299 19.48 -7.60 -18.63
CA ARG A 299 18.48 -8.67 -18.46
C ARG A 299 17.21 -8.14 -17.79
N VAL A 300 17.36 -7.39 -16.70
CA VAL A 300 16.22 -6.81 -15.96
C VAL A 300 15.46 -5.82 -16.84
N ILE A 301 16.14 -4.84 -17.44
CA ILE A 301 15.49 -3.82 -18.26
C ILE A 301 14.82 -4.46 -19.48
N GLY A 302 15.52 -5.34 -20.21
CA GLY A 302 14.99 -5.99 -21.40
C GLY A 302 13.75 -6.82 -21.10
N ALA A 303 13.80 -7.65 -20.05
CA ALA A 303 12.66 -8.46 -19.65
C ALA A 303 11.51 -7.62 -19.09
N LEU A 304 11.77 -6.55 -18.34
CA LEU A 304 10.74 -5.65 -17.84
C LEU A 304 10.01 -4.92 -18.97
N ILE A 305 10.74 -4.41 -19.97
CA ILE A 305 10.13 -3.78 -21.15
C ILE A 305 9.25 -4.81 -21.87
N ALA A 306 9.74 -6.03 -22.09
CA ALA A 306 8.95 -7.08 -22.72
C ALA A 306 7.70 -7.43 -21.89
N SER A 307 7.85 -7.57 -20.57
CA SER A 307 6.76 -7.84 -19.62
C SER A 307 5.70 -6.74 -19.65
N PHE A 308 6.14 -5.48 -19.66
CA PHE A 308 5.26 -4.32 -19.72
C PHE A 308 4.49 -4.28 -21.03
N VAL A 309 5.17 -4.43 -22.17
CA VAL A 309 4.53 -4.42 -23.49
C VAL A 309 3.51 -5.54 -23.62
N LEU A 310 3.88 -6.77 -23.24
CA LEU A 310 2.98 -7.93 -23.31
C LEU A 310 1.82 -7.80 -22.33
N GLY A 311 2.09 -7.40 -21.08
CA GLY A 311 1.08 -7.23 -20.04
C GLY A 311 0.07 -6.15 -20.38
N VAL A 312 0.53 -4.97 -20.81
CA VAL A 312 -0.34 -3.87 -21.22
C VAL A 312 -1.13 -4.23 -22.49
N ALA A 313 -0.50 -4.89 -23.47
CA ALA A 313 -1.22 -5.34 -24.67
C ALA A 313 -2.36 -6.30 -24.32
N LEU A 314 -2.10 -7.31 -23.48
CA LEU A 314 -3.13 -8.24 -22.99
C LEU A 314 -4.20 -7.53 -22.16
N ALA A 315 -3.83 -6.58 -21.31
CA ALA A 315 -4.76 -5.78 -20.53
C ALA A 315 -5.70 -4.97 -21.45
N VAL A 316 -5.18 -4.38 -22.53
CA VAL A 316 -5.96 -3.63 -23.51
C VAL A 316 -6.93 -4.55 -24.25
N LEU A 317 -6.49 -5.76 -24.63
CA LEU A 317 -7.37 -6.76 -25.25
C LEU A 317 -8.49 -7.20 -24.29
N MET A 318 -8.17 -7.45 -23.02
CA MET A 318 -9.16 -7.78 -21.99
C MET A 318 -10.13 -6.62 -21.74
N TYR A 319 -9.64 -5.38 -21.74
CA TYR A 319 -10.47 -4.19 -21.57
C TYR A 319 -11.48 -4.02 -22.71
N GLN A 320 -11.11 -4.39 -23.94
CA GLN A 320 -11.98 -4.28 -25.11
C GLN A 320 -13.01 -5.42 -25.20
N SER A 321 -12.71 -6.60 -24.64
CA SER A 321 -13.54 -7.80 -24.78
C SER A 321 -13.86 -8.45 -23.44
N GLN A 322 -15.12 -8.33 -23.01
CA GLN A 322 -15.62 -8.98 -21.79
C GLN A 322 -15.47 -10.51 -21.84
N ARG A 323 -15.59 -11.11 -23.03
CA ARG A 323 -15.37 -12.55 -23.22
C ARG A 323 -13.92 -12.91 -22.89
N LEU A 324 -12.97 -12.16 -23.45
CA LEU A 324 -11.56 -12.40 -23.22
C LEU A 324 -11.17 -12.20 -21.75
N GLU A 325 -11.72 -11.16 -21.10
CA GLU A 325 -11.56 -10.98 -19.65
C GLU A 325 -12.01 -12.22 -18.88
N ASN A 326 -13.21 -12.73 -19.15
CA ASN A 326 -13.79 -13.85 -18.40
C ASN A 326 -12.96 -15.14 -18.52
N TYR A 327 -12.31 -15.38 -19.67
CA TYR A 327 -11.44 -16.55 -19.87
C TYR A 327 -10.02 -16.33 -19.34
N LEU A 328 -9.42 -15.15 -19.54
CA LEU A 328 -8.04 -14.89 -19.14
C LEU A 328 -7.90 -14.63 -17.65
N ARG A 329 -8.88 -14.01 -16.99
CA ARG A 329 -8.75 -13.60 -15.59
C ARG A 329 -8.50 -14.76 -14.62
N PRO A 330 -9.19 -15.92 -14.72
CA PRO A 330 -8.85 -17.10 -13.92
C PRO A 330 -7.45 -17.65 -14.24
N MET A 331 -7.07 -17.68 -15.53
CA MET A 331 -5.76 -18.15 -15.97
C MET A 331 -4.64 -17.27 -15.41
N ILE A 332 -4.77 -15.95 -15.48
CA ILE A 332 -3.78 -15.01 -14.93
C ILE A 332 -3.62 -15.21 -13.43
N ARG A 333 -4.72 -15.39 -12.69
CA ARG A 333 -4.65 -15.70 -11.25
C ARG A 333 -3.91 -17.01 -10.97
N LEU A 334 -4.16 -18.04 -11.79
CA LEU A 334 -3.44 -19.32 -11.69
C LEU A 334 -1.94 -19.12 -11.94
N PHE A 335 -1.57 -18.39 -12.99
CA PHE A 335 -0.17 -18.07 -13.30
C PHE A 335 0.53 -17.32 -12.15
N MET A 336 -0.16 -16.35 -11.54
CA MET A 336 0.38 -15.60 -10.39
C MET A 336 0.47 -16.42 -9.11
N ALA A 337 -0.33 -17.49 -8.97
CA ALA A 337 -0.25 -18.38 -7.82
C ALA A 337 0.96 -19.33 -7.88
N VAL A 338 1.58 -19.50 -9.04
CA VAL A 338 2.76 -20.36 -9.21
C VAL A 338 3.97 -19.70 -8.53
N PRO A 339 4.65 -20.39 -7.59
CA PRO A 339 5.85 -19.86 -6.95
C PRO A 339 6.96 -19.56 -7.97
N VAL A 340 7.72 -18.48 -7.75
CA VAL A 340 8.84 -18.07 -8.61
C VAL A 340 9.84 -19.21 -8.84
N VAL A 341 10.14 -19.99 -7.80
CA VAL A 341 11.07 -21.13 -7.88
C VAL A 341 10.61 -22.15 -8.92
N SER A 342 9.32 -22.43 -9.02
CA SER A 342 8.77 -23.34 -10.02
C SER A 342 8.99 -22.83 -11.44
N TRP A 343 8.84 -21.52 -11.67
CA TRP A 343 9.12 -20.91 -12.98
C TRP A 343 10.59 -21.06 -13.37
N ILE A 344 11.51 -20.91 -12.42
CA ILE A 344 12.95 -21.12 -12.65
C ILE A 344 13.21 -22.57 -13.06
N LEU A 345 12.63 -23.54 -12.37
CA LEU A 345 12.79 -24.96 -12.72
C LEU A 345 12.24 -25.26 -14.12
N PHE A 346 11.05 -24.75 -14.46
CA PHE A 346 10.51 -24.90 -15.81
C PHE A 346 11.42 -24.27 -16.86
N ALA A 347 11.97 -23.09 -16.58
CA ALA A 347 12.87 -22.42 -17.51
C ALA A 347 14.12 -23.28 -17.79
N VAL A 348 14.76 -23.80 -16.75
CA VAL A 348 15.95 -24.66 -16.85
C VAL A 348 15.66 -25.92 -17.67
N LEU A 349 14.48 -26.54 -17.49
CA LEU A 349 14.09 -27.76 -18.19
C LEU A 349 13.66 -27.53 -19.64
N TRP A 350 12.95 -26.45 -19.92
CA TRP A 350 12.37 -26.19 -21.25
C TRP A 350 13.34 -25.56 -22.23
N PHE A 351 14.25 -24.73 -21.74
CA PHE A 351 15.10 -23.92 -22.60
C PHE A 351 16.57 -24.28 -22.43
N ARG A 352 17.33 -24.24 -23.53
CA ARG A 352 18.79 -24.45 -23.51
C ARG A 352 19.57 -23.14 -23.29
N GLY A 353 19.08 -22.02 -23.81
CA GLY A 353 19.78 -20.73 -23.75
C GLY A 353 19.54 -19.98 -22.45
N VAL A 354 20.63 -19.55 -21.78
CA VAL A 354 20.60 -18.83 -20.49
C VAL A 354 19.74 -17.57 -20.55
N GLU A 355 19.95 -16.72 -21.57
CA GLU A 355 19.20 -15.46 -21.69
C GLU A 355 17.69 -15.68 -21.84
N PHE A 356 17.30 -16.71 -22.61
CA PHE A 356 15.90 -17.03 -22.81
C PHE A 356 15.24 -17.57 -21.54
N ARG A 357 15.96 -18.37 -20.74
CA ARG A 357 15.50 -18.84 -19.42
C ARG A 357 15.18 -17.67 -18.51
N ILE A 358 16.13 -16.75 -18.35
CA ILE A 358 16.00 -15.60 -17.46
C ILE A 358 14.86 -14.69 -17.93
N ALA A 359 14.82 -14.38 -19.23
CA ALA A 359 13.76 -13.58 -19.81
C ALA A 359 12.38 -14.22 -19.60
N PHE A 360 12.26 -15.54 -19.82
CA PHE A 360 11.02 -16.27 -19.59
C PHE A 360 10.55 -16.17 -18.13
N VAL A 361 11.43 -16.41 -17.15
CA VAL A 361 11.07 -16.32 -15.73
C VAL A 361 10.60 -14.91 -15.38
N LEU A 362 11.34 -13.88 -15.81
CA LEU A 362 10.98 -12.49 -15.52
C LEU A 362 9.65 -12.10 -16.18
N ILE A 363 9.40 -12.52 -17.42
CA ILE A 363 8.12 -12.27 -18.11
C ILE A 363 6.96 -13.01 -17.44
N ALA A 364 7.16 -14.26 -17.04
CA ALA A 364 6.14 -15.05 -16.37
C ALA A 364 5.74 -14.46 -15.01
N VAL A 365 6.68 -13.84 -14.30
CA VAL A 365 6.43 -13.25 -12.97
C VAL A 365 5.95 -11.80 -13.06
N CYS A 366 6.61 -10.94 -13.85
CA CYS A 366 6.30 -9.51 -13.93
C CYS A 366 5.18 -9.17 -14.92
N GLY A 367 5.01 -9.96 -15.98
CA GLY A 367 3.99 -9.73 -17.01
C GLY A 367 2.56 -9.71 -16.46
N PRO A 368 2.13 -10.71 -15.66
CA PRO A 368 0.81 -10.72 -15.02
C PRO A 368 0.56 -9.51 -14.10
N VAL A 369 1.58 -9.03 -13.40
CA VAL A 369 1.48 -7.86 -12.52
C VAL A 369 1.17 -6.61 -13.35
N PHE A 370 1.97 -6.34 -14.41
CA PHE A 370 1.70 -5.23 -15.33
C PHE A 370 0.32 -5.32 -15.98
N LEU A 371 -0.11 -6.54 -16.35
CA LEU A 371 -1.41 -6.78 -16.95
C LEU A 371 -2.55 -6.37 -15.99
N ILE A 372 -2.56 -6.89 -14.76
CA ILE A 372 -3.63 -6.60 -13.80
C ILE A 372 -3.65 -5.10 -13.46
N ASP A 373 -2.49 -4.51 -13.17
CA ASP A 373 -2.41 -3.10 -12.80
C ASP A 373 -2.92 -2.19 -13.91
N ALA A 374 -2.52 -2.48 -15.17
CA ALA A 374 -3.02 -1.74 -16.33
C ALA A 374 -4.52 -1.94 -16.54
N PHE A 375 -5.01 -3.18 -16.42
CA PHE A 375 -6.41 -3.52 -16.62
C PHE A 375 -7.32 -2.84 -15.58
N ASP A 376 -6.96 -2.93 -14.31
CA ASP A 376 -7.72 -2.32 -13.21
C ASP A 376 -7.67 -0.78 -13.31
N ALA A 377 -6.52 -0.20 -13.66
CA ALA A 377 -6.41 1.23 -13.92
C ALA A 377 -7.35 1.69 -15.05
N MET A 378 -7.42 0.94 -16.16
CA MET A 378 -8.34 1.24 -17.26
C MET A 378 -9.82 1.13 -16.85
N ARG A 379 -10.19 0.16 -16.02
CA ARG A 379 -11.57 0.00 -15.52
C ARG A 379 -11.98 1.10 -14.55
N ASN A 380 -11.05 1.56 -13.72
CA ASN A 380 -11.26 2.57 -12.69
C ASN A 380 -11.41 3.99 -13.25
N VAL A 381 -11.14 4.22 -14.54
CA VAL A 381 -11.43 5.52 -15.16
C VAL A 381 -12.94 5.82 -15.09
N PRO A 382 -13.33 7.00 -14.56
CA PRO A 382 -14.73 7.35 -14.33
C PRO A 382 -15.61 7.14 -15.55
N ARG A 383 -16.81 6.59 -15.33
CA ARG A 383 -17.76 6.32 -16.41
C ARG A 383 -18.24 7.62 -17.06
N GLU A 384 -18.39 8.72 -16.31
CA GLU A 384 -18.79 10.01 -16.87
C GLU A 384 -17.72 10.53 -17.84
N LEU A 385 -16.45 10.44 -17.47
CA LEU A 385 -15.34 10.91 -18.32
C LEU A 385 -15.27 10.13 -19.63
N ARG A 386 -15.48 8.81 -19.58
CA ARG A 386 -15.59 7.96 -20.78
C ARG A 386 -16.79 8.33 -21.65
N ARG A 387 -17.96 8.58 -21.06
CA ARG A 387 -19.17 9.00 -21.80
C ARG A 387 -19.00 10.37 -22.44
N MET A 388 -18.42 11.32 -21.72
CA MET A 388 -18.11 12.67 -22.20
C MET A 388 -17.17 12.61 -23.40
N VAL A 389 -16.04 11.90 -23.31
CA VAL A 389 -15.11 11.80 -24.45
C VAL A 389 -15.75 11.08 -25.63
N ARG A 390 -16.60 10.06 -25.39
CA ARG A 390 -17.33 9.36 -26.46
C ARG A 390 -18.36 10.24 -27.19
N SER A 391 -18.92 11.28 -26.58
CA SER A 391 -19.88 12.18 -27.25
C SER A 391 -19.24 12.96 -28.41
N PHE A 392 -17.93 13.19 -28.34
CA PHE A 392 -17.13 13.77 -29.43
C PHE A 392 -16.81 12.79 -30.56
N ARG A 393 -17.34 11.55 -30.52
CA ARG A 393 -17.11 10.47 -31.49
C ARG A 393 -15.62 10.27 -31.84
N PRO A 394 -14.74 10.10 -30.83
CA PRO A 394 -13.31 9.92 -31.07
C PRO A 394 -13.06 8.59 -31.77
N THR A 395 -12.03 8.57 -32.61
CA THR A 395 -11.47 7.29 -33.09
C THR A 395 -10.88 6.48 -31.93
N ALA A 396 -10.68 5.17 -32.11
CA ALA A 396 -10.08 4.31 -31.07
C ALA A 396 -8.71 4.83 -30.60
N LEU A 397 -7.89 5.33 -31.54
CA LEU A 397 -6.58 5.92 -31.23
C LEU A 397 -6.72 7.20 -30.39
N GLN A 398 -7.70 8.06 -30.71
CA GLN A 398 -7.96 9.28 -29.96
C GLN A 398 -8.50 8.97 -28.57
N TYR A 399 -9.41 7.99 -28.45
CA TYR A 399 -9.93 7.56 -27.16
C TYR A 399 -8.82 7.01 -26.27
N PHE A 400 -7.95 6.16 -26.83
CA PHE A 400 -6.85 5.59 -26.05
C PHE A 400 -5.79 6.65 -25.72
N GLY A 401 -5.29 7.39 -26.71
CA GLY A 401 -4.20 8.35 -26.52
C GLY A 401 -4.58 9.60 -25.74
N LYS A 402 -5.83 10.10 -25.84
CA LYS A 402 -6.25 11.35 -25.17
C LYS A 402 -6.96 11.14 -23.85
N LEU A 403 -7.60 9.98 -23.64
CA LEU A 403 -8.29 9.68 -22.39
C LEU A 403 -7.61 8.56 -21.62
N MET A 404 -7.45 7.39 -22.23
CA MET A 404 -7.09 6.20 -21.45
C MET A 404 -5.65 6.21 -20.99
N PHE A 405 -4.72 6.41 -21.92
CA PHE A 405 -3.30 6.41 -21.63
C PHE A 405 -2.92 7.46 -20.58
N PRO A 406 -3.29 8.75 -20.70
CA PRO A 406 -2.99 9.75 -19.67
C PRO A 406 -3.61 9.44 -18.31
N ALA A 407 -4.78 8.80 -18.27
CA ALA A 407 -5.46 8.45 -17.04
C ALA A 407 -4.76 7.30 -16.29
N ILE A 408 -4.18 6.33 -16.99
CA ILE A 408 -3.55 5.14 -16.39
C ILE A 408 -2.04 5.27 -16.19
N VAL A 409 -1.36 6.20 -16.88
CA VAL A 409 0.10 6.43 -16.75
C VAL A 409 0.61 6.48 -15.31
N PRO A 410 -0.03 7.18 -14.35
CA PRO A 410 0.43 7.18 -12.95
C PRO A 410 0.43 5.78 -12.34
N ASN A 411 -0.62 5.00 -12.58
CA ASN A 411 -0.73 3.62 -12.10
C ASN A 411 0.34 2.73 -12.75
N LEU A 412 0.61 2.93 -14.05
CA LEU A 412 1.67 2.21 -14.75
C LEU A 412 3.04 2.52 -14.14
N ILE A 413 3.33 3.78 -13.81
CA ILE A 413 4.58 4.17 -13.15
C ILE A 413 4.72 3.49 -11.78
N THR A 414 3.65 3.43 -10.98
CA THR A 414 3.63 2.68 -9.72
C THR A 414 3.90 1.18 -9.96
N SER A 415 3.26 0.59 -10.98
CA SER A 415 3.48 -0.81 -11.36
C SER A 415 4.93 -1.07 -11.79
N TRP A 416 5.58 -0.12 -12.47
CA TRP A 416 7.01 -0.19 -12.82
C TRP A 416 7.90 -0.24 -11.58
N LYS A 417 7.63 0.56 -10.54
CA LYS A 417 8.40 0.52 -9.28
C LYS A 417 8.28 -0.85 -8.59
N ILE A 418 7.07 -1.38 -8.51
CA ILE A 418 6.79 -2.69 -7.91
C ILE A 418 7.52 -3.79 -8.70
N ASN A 419 7.37 -3.81 -10.02
CA ASN A 419 7.99 -4.81 -10.88
C ASN A 419 9.50 -4.71 -10.94
N LEU A 420 10.08 -3.51 -10.82
CA LEU A 420 11.52 -3.33 -10.75
C LEU A 420 12.11 -4.01 -9.52
N SER A 421 11.52 -3.79 -8.35
CA SER A 421 11.93 -4.44 -7.10
C SER A 421 11.77 -5.96 -7.18
N LEU A 422 10.66 -6.43 -7.75
CA LEU A 422 10.41 -7.85 -7.97
C LEU A 422 11.41 -8.49 -8.95
N ALA A 423 11.66 -7.85 -10.09
CA ALA A 423 12.54 -8.35 -11.15
C ALA A 423 13.99 -8.49 -10.66
N ILE A 424 14.49 -7.55 -9.86
CA ILE A 424 15.85 -7.66 -9.30
C ILE A 424 15.96 -8.86 -8.33
N ARG A 425 14.95 -9.13 -7.52
CA ARG A 425 14.94 -10.32 -6.65
C ARG A 425 14.89 -11.61 -7.46
N VAL A 426 14.03 -11.66 -8.48
CA VAL A 426 13.81 -12.83 -9.32
C VAL A 426 15.03 -13.12 -10.22
N VAL A 427 15.60 -12.11 -10.87
CA VAL A 427 16.77 -12.27 -11.74
C VAL A 427 17.95 -12.81 -10.96
N THR A 428 18.12 -12.39 -9.70
CA THR A 428 19.24 -12.82 -8.85
C THR A 428 19.17 -14.32 -8.60
N ILE A 429 17.99 -14.85 -8.26
CA ILE A 429 17.80 -16.29 -8.07
C ILE A 429 17.93 -17.04 -9.39
N ALA A 430 17.39 -16.49 -10.49
CA ALA A 430 17.48 -17.11 -11.81
C ALA A 430 18.93 -17.19 -12.32
N GLU A 431 19.74 -16.15 -12.10
CA GLU A 431 21.16 -16.12 -12.43
C GLU A 431 21.97 -17.09 -11.56
N LEU A 432 21.65 -17.16 -10.27
CA LEU A 432 22.30 -18.05 -9.32
C LEU A 432 22.15 -19.53 -9.69
N VAL A 433 21.01 -19.94 -10.25
CA VAL A 433 20.71 -21.35 -10.56
C VAL A 433 21.33 -21.83 -11.87
N GLY A 434 21.69 -20.94 -12.81
CA GLY A 434 22.14 -21.43 -14.12
C GLY A 434 22.62 -20.38 -15.12
N ALA A 435 23.04 -19.20 -14.68
CA ALA A 435 23.75 -18.25 -15.52
C ALA A 435 25.27 -18.41 -15.38
N VAL A 436 25.98 -17.97 -16.43
CA VAL A 436 27.46 -17.96 -16.49
C VAL A 436 28.04 -16.55 -16.37
N THR A 437 27.18 -15.55 -16.16
CA THR A 437 27.51 -14.13 -16.02
C THR A 437 26.42 -13.44 -15.20
N GLY A 438 26.73 -12.27 -14.63
CA GLY A 438 25.77 -11.47 -13.86
C GLY A 438 25.97 -11.57 -12.35
N ILE A 439 25.35 -10.66 -11.62
CA ILE A 439 25.46 -10.55 -10.15
C ILE A 439 25.05 -11.85 -9.46
N GLY A 440 23.96 -12.50 -9.90
CA GLY A 440 23.50 -13.75 -9.28
C GLY A 440 24.47 -14.91 -9.53
N HIS A 441 25.14 -14.95 -10.69
CA HIS A 441 26.21 -15.91 -10.95
C HIS A 441 27.41 -15.66 -10.02
N GLN A 442 27.81 -14.41 -9.84
CA GLN A 442 28.93 -14.06 -8.96
C GLN A 442 28.61 -14.35 -7.48
N LEU A 443 27.34 -14.22 -7.06
CA LEU A 443 26.89 -14.71 -5.76
C LEU A 443 27.03 -16.23 -5.62
N ALA A 444 26.71 -16.99 -6.67
CA ALA A 444 26.90 -18.44 -6.68
C ALA A 444 28.38 -18.82 -6.56
N VAL A 445 29.26 -18.16 -7.32
CA VAL A 445 30.72 -18.36 -7.25
C VAL A 445 31.26 -18.02 -5.85
N ALA A 446 30.85 -16.89 -5.28
CA ALA A 446 31.23 -16.51 -3.92
C ALA A 446 30.76 -17.53 -2.87
N GLN A 447 29.56 -18.09 -3.04
CA GLN A 447 29.03 -19.15 -2.19
C GLN A 447 29.85 -20.44 -2.31
N GLU A 448 30.20 -20.87 -3.53
CA GLU A 448 31.03 -22.06 -3.78
C GLU A 448 32.44 -21.92 -3.18
N LEU A 449 33.00 -20.71 -3.23
CA LEU A 449 34.29 -20.38 -2.63
C LEU A 449 34.21 -20.12 -1.10
N PHE A 450 33.03 -20.22 -0.50
CA PHE A 450 32.77 -19.86 0.90
C PHE A 450 33.25 -18.45 1.28
N SER A 451 33.31 -17.54 0.30
CA SER A 451 33.74 -16.15 0.49
C SER A 451 32.55 -15.29 0.89
N VAL A 452 32.25 -15.26 2.18
CA VAL A 452 31.13 -14.45 2.70
C VAL A 452 31.35 -12.95 2.44
N ALA A 453 32.61 -12.49 2.42
CA ALA A 453 32.91 -11.10 2.09
C ALA A 453 32.44 -10.72 0.67
N ASP A 454 32.64 -11.61 -0.31
CA ASP A 454 32.20 -11.39 -1.68
C ASP A 454 30.68 -11.49 -1.80
N VAL A 455 30.02 -12.38 -1.05
CA VAL A 455 28.56 -12.45 -0.98
C VAL A 455 27.97 -11.12 -0.48
N PHE A 456 28.54 -10.54 0.58
CA PHE A 456 28.13 -9.22 1.07
C PHE A 456 28.39 -8.11 0.05
N ALA A 457 29.55 -8.10 -0.60
CA ALA A 457 29.91 -7.10 -1.60
C ALA A 457 28.94 -7.10 -2.79
N TRP A 458 28.65 -8.27 -3.38
CA TRP A 458 27.69 -8.40 -4.48
C TRP A 458 26.25 -8.08 -4.05
N THR A 459 25.86 -8.43 -2.82
CA THR A 459 24.56 -8.04 -2.26
C THR A 459 24.43 -6.53 -2.12
N LEU A 460 25.46 -5.83 -1.65
CA LEU A 460 25.47 -4.37 -1.56
C LEU A 460 25.35 -3.71 -2.94
N VAL A 461 26.05 -4.24 -3.95
CA VAL A 461 25.93 -3.75 -5.33
C VAL A 461 24.51 -3.94 -5.87
N LEU A 462 23.88 -5.08 -5.60
CA LEU A 462 22.50 -5.34 -5.99
C LEU A 462 21.51 -4.37 -5.32
N VAL A 463 21.67 -4.11 -4.03
CA VAL A 463 20.86 -3.12 -3.28
C VAL A 463 21.07 -1.72 -3.84
N ALA A 464 22.32 -1.33 -4.11
CA ALA A 464 22.64 -0.04 -4.72
C ALA A 464 22.03 0.10 -6.12
N LEU A 465 22.08 -0.96 -6.93
CA LEU A 465 21.48 -1.01 -8.26
C LEU A 465 19.95 -0.83 -8.19
N LEU A 466 19.28 -1.51 -7.25
CA LEU A 466 17.84 -1.35 -7.03
C LEU A 466 17.48 0.10 -6.69
N PHE A 467 18.14 0.69 -5.69
CA PHE A 467 17.86 2.07 -5.31
C PHE A 467 18.14 3.07 -6.43
N LEU A 468 19.21 2.85 -7.20
CA LEU A 468 19.52 3.69 -8.36
C LEU A 468 18.39 3.63 -9.39
N LEU A 469 17.88 2.44 -9.70
CA LEU A 469 16.80 2.27 -10.68
C LEU A 469 15.47 2.83 -10.15
N GLU A 470 15.14 2.63 -8.88
CA GLU A 470 13.96 3.24 -8.26
C GLU A 470 14.03 4.78 -8.28
N ALA A 471 15.20 5.36 -8.00
CA ALA A 471 15.43 6.79 -8.08
C ALA A 471 15.30 7.33 -9.51
N VAL A 472 15.72 6.55 -10.52
CA VAL A 472 15.50 6.89 -11.94
C VAL A 472 14.01 6.90 -12.26
N VAL A 473 13.26 5.87 -11.86
CA VAL A 473 11.80 5.79 -12.09
C VAL A 473 11.07 6.93 -11.38
N ALA A 474 11.44 7.26 -10.14
CA ALA A 474 10.87 8.39 -9.41
C ALA A 474 11.15 9.74 -10.09
N ARG A 475 12.36 9.94 -10.66
CA ARG A 475 12.64 11.14 -11.47
C ARG A 475 11.84 11.19 -12.76
N VAL A 476 11.62 10.04 -13.40
CA VAL A 476 10.75 9.95 -14.59
C VAL A 476 9.31 10.31 -14.22
N GLU A 477 8.81 9.81 -13.09
CA GLU A 477 7.48 10.14 -12.56
C GLU A 477 7.28 11.63 -12.39
N GLN A 478 8.22 12.30 -11.68
CA GLN A 478 8.18 13.74 -11.47
C GLN A 478 8.18 14.55 -12.76
N ARG A 479 8.78 14.05 -13.84
CA ARG A 479 8.77 14.71 -15.15
C ARG A 479 7.49 14.42 -15.95
N VAL A 480 7.03 13.18 -15.96
CA VAL A 480 5.86 12.74 -16.73
C VAL A 480 4.56 13.25 -16.11
N LEU A 481 4.49 13.38 -14.79
CA LEU A 481 3.31 13.82 -14.05
C LEU A 481 3.31 15.32 -13.71
N ARG A 482 4.18 16.13 -14.34
CA ARG A 482 4.24 17.60 -14.11
C ARG A 482 2.92 18.31 -14.34
N TRP A 483 2.07 17.80 -15.22
CA TRP A 483 0.76 18.37 -15.53
C TRP A 483 -0.28 18.18 -14.40
N ARG A 484 0.04 17.40 -13.35
CA ARG A 484 -0.81 17.21 -12.17
C ARG A 484 -0.46 18.13 -10.99
N ALA A 485 0.76 18.67 -10.98
CA ALA A 485 1.20 19.68 -10.02
C ALA A 485 0.74 21.05 -10.52
#